data_AF-A0A2V5PJ86-F1
#
_entry.id   AF-A0A2V5PJ86-F1
#
_cell.length_a   1.000
_cell.length_b   1.000
_cell.length_c   1.000
_cell.angle_alpha   90.00
_cell.angle_beta   90.00
_cell.angle_gamma   90.00
#
_symmetry.space_group_name_H-M   'P 1'
#
loop_
_entity.id
_entity.type
_entity.pdbx_description
1 polymer ?
#
loop_
_entity_poly.entity_id
_entity_poly.type
_entity_poly.pdbx_seq_one_letter_code
_entity_poly.pdbx_strand_id
1 'polypeptide(L)'
;MPAPQSKAPPSRSPPGAPVPPPLPPLFRRIDWLALLLAFGAVWITYFLTLAPEQTLEDSGELCTGAFYAGIPHPPGYPFWTVYAWLWTKLLPWGNVAWRVEVGEATAAAMACGLVALMVSRGSSMLMEGIEELKDLRGTWENAVCLVSGVVAGLLLGLGGV
;
A
#
# COMPACT_ATOMS: atom_id res chain seq x y z
N MET A 1 44.82 -17.79 66.00
CA MET A 1 44.46 -18.46 64.74
C MET A 1 43.11 -17.92 64.29
N PRO A 2 43.01 -17.20 63.14
CA PRO A 2 41.73 -16.77 62.60
C PRO A 2 41.02 -17.94 61.89
N ALA A 3 39.71 -18.07 62.12
CA ALA A 3 38.87 -19.12 61.52
C ALA A 3 38.67 -18.88 60.00
N PRO A 4 38.56 -19.95 59.17
CA PRO A 4 38.36 -19.80 57.74
C PRO A 4 36.92 -19.40 57.42
N GLN A 5 36.75 -18.28 56.70
CA GLN A 5 35.46 -17.87 56.17
C GLN A 5 35.03 -18.81 55.05
N SER A 6 33.91 -19.51 55.25
CA SER A 6 33.24 -20.33 54.24
C SER A 6 32.66 -19.43 53.15
N LYS A 7 33.16 -19.56 51.91
CA LYS A 7 32.58 -18.89 50.74
C LYS A 7 31.29 -19.61 50.35
N ALA A 8 30.17 -18.90 50.43
CA ALA A 8 28.88 -19.38 49.92
C ALA A 8 28.96 -19.62 48.40
N PRO A 9 28.31 -20.67 47.86
CA PRO A 9 28.31 -20.94 46.43
C PRO A 9 27.52 -19.87 45.65
N PRO A 10 27.91 -19.59 44.39
CA PRO A 10 27.27 -18.56 43.58
C PRO A 10 25.80 -18.91 43.31
N SER A 11 24.89 -17.96 43.57
CA SER A 11 23.48 -18.11 43.27
C SER A 11 23.29 -18.27 41.76
N ARG A 12 22.70 -19.39 41.34
CA ARG A 12 22.27 -19.58 39.95
C ARG A 12 21.16 -18.57 39.65
N SER A 13 21.39 -17.70 38.67
CA SER A 13 20.36 -16.82 38.13
C SER A 13 19.14 -17.66 37.71
N PRO A 14 17.90 -17.22 38.01
CA PRO A 14 16.71 -17.96 37.61
C PRO A 14 16.67 -18.11 36.07
N PRO A 15 16.17 -19.25 35.55
CA PRO A 15 16.04 -19.44 34.11
C PRO A 15 15.21 -18.31 33.52
N GLY A 16 15.76 -17.64 32.51
CA GLY A 16 15.11 -16.53 31.82
C GLY A 16 13.73 -16.95 31.33
N ALA A 17 12.73 -16.07 31.51
CA ALA A 17 11.37 -16.32 31.07
C ALA A 17 11.34 -16.70 29.57
N PRO A 18 10.50 -17.67 29.15
CA PRO A 18 10.37 -18.03 27.75
C PRO A 18 10.00 -16.80 26.91
N VAL A 19 10.74 -16.58 25.83
CA VAL A 19 10.44 -15.51 24.88
C VAL A 19 9.10 -15.83 24.20
N PRO A 20 8.10 -14.93 24.20
CA PRO A 20 6.82 -15.18 23.55
C PRO A 20 6.98 -15.39 22.04
N PRO A 21 6.11 -16.19 21.41
CA PRO A 21 6.17 -16.43 19.98
C PRO A 21 5.94 -15.13 19.19
N PRO A 22 6.52 -15.02 17.98
CA PRO A 22 6.33 -13.85 17.13
C PRO A 22 4.85 -13.68 16.76
N LEU A 23 4.37 -12.43 16.78
CA LEU A 23 3.00 -12.09 16.42
C LEU A 23 2.77 -12.36 14.92
N PRO A 24 1.59 -12.87 14.54
CA PRO A 24 1.24 -13.02 13.13
C PRO A 24 1.18 -11.66 12.43
N PRO A 25 1.55 -11.58 11.14
CA PRO A 25 1.49 -10.32 10.39
C PRO A 25 0.06 -9.85 10.24
N LEU A 26 -0.16 -8.52 10.28
CA LEU A 26 -1.48 -7.92 10.10
C LEU A 26 -2.07 -8.23 8.71
N PHE A 27 -1.24 -8.16 7.66
CA PHE A 27 -1.64 -8.47 6.29
C PHE A 27 -1.12 -9.83 5.87
N ARG A 28 -2.01 -10.65 5.31
CA ARG A 28 -1.74 -11.99 4.81
C ARG A 28 -1.36 -11.94 3.34
N ARG A 29 -0.84 -13.06 2.83
CA ARG A 29 -0.47 -13.18 1.41
C ARG A 29 -1.64 -12.89 0.46
N ILE A 30 -2.86 -13.24 0.86
CA ILE A 30 -4.06 -12.98 0.04
C ILE A 30 -4.38 -11.48 -0.07
N ASP A 31 -4.12 -10.71 1.00
CA ASP A 31 -4.36 -9.26 1.02
C ASP A 31 -3.36 -8.54 0.10
N TRP A 32 -2.11 -9.01 0.08
CA TRP A 32 -1.10 -8.55 -0.89
C TRP A 32 -1.44 -8.95 -2.32
N LEU A 33 -2.02 -10.14 -2.55
CA LEU A 33 -2.49 -10.53 -3.87
C LEU A 33 -3.62 -9.62 -4.34
N ALA A 34 -4.58 -9.29 -3.46
CA ALA A 34 -5.66 -8.35 -3.78
C ALA A 34 -5.12 -6.98 -4.19
N LEU A 35 -4.11 -6.47 -3.46
CA LEU A 35 -3.39 -5.25 -3.83
C LEU A 35 -2.82 -5.33 -5.24
N LEU A 36 -2.03 -6.36 -5.52
CA LEU A 36 -1.30 -6.48 -6.78
C LEU A 36 -2.24 -6.63 -7.97
N LEU A 37 -3.35 -7.36 -7.81
CA LEU A 37 -4.35 -7.51 -8.86
C LEU A 37 -5.08 -6.20 -9.15
N ALA A 38 -5.54 -5.49 -8.12
CA ALA A 38 -6.21 -4.20 -8.28
C ALA A 38 -5.25 -3.14 -8.85
N PHE A 39 -4.04 -3.04 -8.29
CA PHE A 39 -2.97 -2.18 -8.80
C PHE A 39 -2.69 -2.47 -10.28
N GLY A 40 -2.40 -3.73 -10.61
CA GLY A 40 -2.02 -4.12 -11.96
C GLY A 40 -3.12 -3.83 -12.98
N ALA A 41 -4.36 -4.20 -12.67
CA ALA A 41 -5.50 -3.96 -13.55
C ALA A 41 -5.75 -2.45 -13.80
N VAL A 42 -5.76 -1.63 -12.74
CA VAL A 42 -5.95 -0.17 -12.87
C VAL A 42 -4.76 0.46 -13.59
N TRP A 43 -3.53 0.12 -13.20
CA TRP A 43 -2.32 0.69 -13.79
C TRP A 43 -2.21 0.38 -15.28
N ILE A 44 -2.42 -0.89 -15.67
CA ILE A 44 -2.38 -1.29 -17.08
C ILE A 44 -3.46 -0.57 -17.87
N THR A 45 -4.68 -0.50 -17.34
CA THR A 45 -5.78 0.21 -18.01
C THR A 45 -5.42 1.68 -18.23
N TYR A 46 -5.01 2.38 -17.18
CA TYR A 46 -4.65 3.78 -17.25
C TYR A 46 -3.46 4.03 -18.17
N PHE A 47 -2.41 3.21 -18.07
CA PHE A 47 -1.23 3.30 -18.92
C PHE A 47 -1.57 3.17 -20.41
N LEU A 48 -2.46 2.26 -20.77
CA LEU A 48 -2.92 2.07 -22.14
C LEU A 48 -3.83 3.19 -22.64
N THR A 49 -4.43 3.97 -21.73
CA THR A 49 -5.34 5.08 -22.05
C THR A 49 -4.75 6.46 -21.80
N LEU A 50 -3.46 6.57 -21.45
CA LEU A 50 -2.81 7.86 -21.23
C LEU A 50 -2.87 8.74 -22.48
N ALA A 51 -3.02 10.04 -22.28
CA ALA A 51 -2.94 10.98 -23.37
C ALA A 51 -1.47 11.06 -23.82
N PRO A 52 -1.19 11.07 -25.14
CA PRO A 52 0.19 11.16 -25.60
C PRO A 52 0.79 12.56 -25.34
N GLU A 53 -0.05 13.58 -25.20
CA GLU A 53 0.34 14.99 -25.07
C GLU A 53 -0.59 15.70 -24.08
N GLN A 54 -0.21 16.93 -23.72
CA GLN A 54 -0.92 17.77 -22.77
C GLN A 54 -2.42 17.91 -23.09
N THR A 55 -3.26 17.60 -22.10
CA THR A 55 -4.71 17.79 -22.14
C THR A 55 -5.15 19.19 -21.65
N LEU A 56 -6.45 19.40 -21.54
CA LEU A 56 -7.09 20.68 -21.15
C LEU A 56 -7.02 20.94 -19.63
N GLU A 57 -7.71 22.00 -19.18
CA GLU A 57 -7.80 22.43 -17.78
C GLU A 57 -6.42 22.74 -17.17
N ASP A 58 -6.15 22.20 -15.98
CA ASP A 58 -4.97 22.52 -15.18
C ASP A 58 -3.75 21.72 -15.62
N SER A 59 -3.88 20.78 -16.58
CA SER A 59 -2.79 19.86 -16.92
C SER A 59 -1.51 20.61 -17.35
N GLY A 60 -1.63 21.70 -18.10
CA GLY A 60 -0.49 22.50 -18.54
C GLY A 60 0.27 23.19 -17.40
N GLU A 61 -0.45 23.79 -16.45
CA GLU A 61 0.19 24.43 -15.28
C GLU A 61 0.79 23.38 -14.33
N LEU A 62 0.12 22.22 -14.16
CA LEU A 62 0.60 21.11 -13.35
C LEU A 62 1.89 20.53 -13.94
N CYS A 63 1.94 20.28 -15.25
CA CYS A 63 3.13 19.74 -15.91
C CYS A 63 4.30 20.73 -15.87
N THR A 64 4.01 22.03 -16.00
CA THR A 64 5.02 23.08 -15.82
C THR A 64 5.55 23.09 -14.39
N GLY A 65 4.66 23.04 -13.39
CA GLY A 65 5.03 22.93 -11.98
C GLY A 65 5.88 21.69 -11.70
N ALA A 66 5.47 20.52 -12.18
CA ALA A 66 6.23 19.28 -12.03
C ALA A 66 7.64 19.38 -12.65
N PHE A 67 7.77 19.97 -13.84
CA PHE A 67 9.07 20.10 -14.52
C PHE A 67 10.09 20.93 -13.74
N TYR A 68 9.61 22.02 -13.12
CA TYR A 68 10.41 22.97 -12.35
C TYR A 68 10.45 22.68 -10.84
N ALA A 69 9.80 21.62 -10.37
CA ALA A 69 9.53 21.39 -8.94
C ALA A 69 8.87 22.62 -8.26
N GLY A 70 7.96 23.26 -8.98
CA GLY A 70 7.19 24.42 -8.56
C GLY A 70 5.81 24.08 -8.00
N ILE A 71 5.15 25.11 -7.46
CA ILE A 71 3.79 25.04 -6.93
C ILE A 71 2.85 25.63 -7.99
N PRO A 72 1.94 24.84 -8.61
CA PRO A 72 1.04 25.35 -9.65
C PRO A 72 0.00 26.33 -9.08
N HIS A 73 -0.54 26.05 -7.90
CA HIS A 73 -1.53 26.90 -7.23
C HIS A 73 -1.33 26.94 -5.69
N PRO A 74 -1.53 28.10 -5.03
CA PRO A 74 -1.46 28.22 -3.56
C PRO A 74 -2.57 27.43 -2.84
N PRO A 75 -2.33 26.90 -1.61
CA PRO A 75 -1.12 26.99 -0.77
C PRO A 75 -0.01 25.97 -1.15
N GLY A 76 -0.26 25.14 -2.17
CA GLY A 76 0.68 24.18 -2.73
C GLY A 76 0.61 22.75 -2.18
N TYR A 77 1.30 21.84 -2.87
CA TYR A 77 1.27 20.38 -2.65
C TYR A 77 2.71 19.83 -2.64
N PRO A 78 3.51 20.09 -1.60
CA PRO A 78 4.96 19.83 -1.65
C PRO A 78 5.31 18.35 -1.90
N PHE A 79 4.51 17.41 -1.37
CA PHE A 79 4.70 16.00 -1.67
C PHE A 79 4.46 15.68 -3.14
N TRP A 80 3.34 16.16 -3.70
CA TRP A 80 3.01 15.96 -5.11
C TRP A 80 4.06 16.61 -6.01
N THR A 81 4.51 17.83 -5.71
CA THR A 81 5.55 18.52 -6.47
C THR A 81 6.83 17.69 -6.58
N VAL A 82 7.32 17.15 -5.46
CA VAL A 82 8.53 16.30 -5.47
C VAL A 82 8.26 14.98 -6.21
N TYR A 83 7.10 14.36 -5.97
CA TYR A 83 6.70 13.12 -6.61
C TYR A 83 6.65 13.25 -8.14
N ALA A 84 5.88 14.21 -8.65
CA ALA A 84 5.72 14.44 -10.08
C ALA A 84 7.05 14.87 -10.73
N TRP A 85 7.84 15.70 -10.05
CA TRP A 85 9.18 16.08 -10.51
C TRP A 85 10.09 14.86 -10.69
N LEU A 86 10.09 13.90 -9.74
CA LEU A 86 10.88 12.68 -9.86
C LEU A 86 10.53 11.90 -11.13
N TRP A 87 9.26 11.79 -11.49
CA TRP A 87 8.85 11.14 -12.75
C TRP A 87 9.40 11.86 -13.99
N THR A 88 9.47 13.19 -13.98
CA THR A 88 10.10 13.94 -15.09
C THR A 88 11.59 13.65 -15.24
N LYS A 89 12.29 13.27 -14.15
CA LYS A 89 13.75 13.03 -14.13
C LYS A 89 14.13 11.56 -14.28
N LEU A 90 13.36 10.65 -13.67
CA LEU A 90 13.66 9.23 -13.63
C LEU A 90 13.19 8.48 -14.88
N LEU A 91 12.12 8.97 -15.54
CA LEU A 91 11.61 8.38 -16.77
C LEU A 91 12.25 9.11 -17.97
N PRO A 92 13.20 8.51 -18.71
CA PRO A 92 13.95 9.22 -19.75
C PRO A 92 13.21 9.32 -21.09
N TRP A 93 12.04 8.68 -21.24
CA TRP A 93 11.27 8.61 -22.49
C TRP A 93 9.96 9.40 -22.42
N GLY A 94 9.40 9.73 -23.58
CA GLY A 94 8.18 10.54 -23.70
C GLY A 94 8.40 12.03 -23.42
N ASN A 95 7.41 12.86 -23.73
CA ASN A 95 7.40 14.27 -23.34
C ASN A 95 7.10 14.41 -21.83
N VAL A 96 7.20 15.64 -21.30
CA VAL A 96 7.00 15.91 -19.87
C VAL A 96 5.57 15.59 -19.43
N ALA A 97 4.56 15.95 -20.23
CA ALA A 97 3.16 15.72 -19.90
C ALA A 97 2.88 14.24 -19.68
N TRP A 98 3.30 13.41 -20.63
CA TRP A 98 3.16 11.96 -20.55
C TRP A 98 3.89 11.36 -19.34
N ARG A 99 5.10 11.84 -19.02
CA ARG A 99 5.84 11.34 -17.84
C ARG A 99 5.13 11.66 -16.53
N VAL A 100 4.56 12.86 -16.42
CA VAL A 100 3.76 13.26 -15.25
C VAL A 100 2.52 12.40 -15.16
N GLU A 101 1.81 12.18 -16.27
CA GLU A 101 0.63 11.31 -16.31
C GLU A 101 0.92 9.86 -15.92
N VAL A 102 2.06 9.29 -16.32
CA VAL A 102 2.49 7.95 -15.84
C VAL A 102 2.66 7.94 -14.32
N GLY A 103 3.19 9.03 -13.76
CA GLY A 103 3.27 9.20 -12.31
C GLY A 103 1.89 9.24 -11.66
N GLU A 104 0.98 10.08 -12.16
CA GLU A 104 -0.39 10.15 -11.64
C GLU A 104 -1.14 8.81 -11.74
N ALA A 105 -1.00 8.10 -12.87
CA ALA A 105 -1.57 6.77 -13.04
C ALA A 105 -1.01 5.76 -12.04
N THR A 106 0.29 5.87 -11.71
CA THR A 106 0.94 5.03 -10.69
C THR A 106 0.42 5.31 -9.29
N ALA A 107 0.25 6.59 -8.93
CA ALA A 107 -0.33 6.98 -7.65
C ALA A 107 -1.79 6.52 -7.52
N ALA A 108 -2.60 6.73 -8.56
CA ALA A 108 -4.00 6.31 -8.59
C ALA A 108 -4.15 4.79 -8.46
N ALA A 109 -3.36 4.01 -9.23
CA ALA A 109 -3.37 2.55 -9.14
C ALA A 109 -2.91 2.06 -7.76
N MET A 110 -1.92 2.71 -7.14
CA MET A 110 -1.47 2.38 -5.79
C MET A 110 -2.56 2.63 -4.75
N ALA A 111 -3.28 3.75 -4.85
CA ALA A 111 -4.43 4.03 -3.98
C ALA A 111 -5.51 2.94 -4.10
N CYS A 112 -5.85 2.53 -5.33
CA CYS A 112 -6.79 1.43 -5.58
C CYS A 112 -6.31 0.09 -4.99
N GLY A 113 -5.02 -0.21 -5.14
CA GLY A 113 -4.40 -1.40 -4.56
C GLY A 113 -4.42 -1.41 -3.02
N LEU A 114 -4.15 -0.27 -2.39
CA LEU A 114 -4.21 -0.13 -0.93
C LEU A 114 -5.64 -0.30 -0.40
N VAL A 115 -6.64 0.24 -1.11
CA VAL A 115 -8.05 0.00 -0.79
C VAL A 115 -8.40 -1.48 -0.90
N ALA A 116 -7.95 -2.16 -1.96
CA ALA A 116 -8.15 -3.60 -2.12
C ALA A 116 -7.53 -4.41 -0.97
N LEU A 117 -6.31 -4.06 -0.55
CA LEU A 117 -5.63 -4.67 0.60
C LEU A 117 -6.39 -4.47 1.90
N MET A 118 -6.86 -3.24 2.16
CA MET A 118 -7.61 -2.91 3.37
C MET A 118 -8.96 -3.62 3.40
N VAL A 119 -9.67 -3.70 2.27
CA VAL A 119 -10.96 -4.39 2.17
C VAL A 119 -10.79 -5.92 2.30
N SER A 120 -9.74 -6.49 1.70
CA SER A 120 -9.40 -7.91 1.87
C SER A 120 -9.15 -8.24 3.34
N ARG A 121 -8.33 -7.45 4.04
CA ARG A 121 -8.06 -7.68 5.47
C ARG A 121 -9.30 -7.43 6.34
N GLY A 122 -10.04 -6.36 6.05
CA GLY A 122 -11.28 -6.03 6.75
C GLY A 122 -12.33 -7.13 6.63
N SER A 123 -12.44 -7.77 5.46
CA SER A 123 -13.35 -8.90 5.22
C SER A 123 -13.04 -10.08 6.16
N SER A 124 -11.77 -10.42 6.32
CA SER A 124 -11.33 -11.46 7.26
C SER A 124 -11.60 -11.09 8.71
N MET A 125 -11.29 -9.85 9.11
CA MET A 125 -11.56 -9.37 10.47
C MET A 125 -13.07 -9.36 10.79
N LEU A 126 -13.93 -9.08 9.81
CA LEU A 126 -15.38 -9.18 9.97
C LEU A 126 -15.86 -10.63 10.15
N MET A 127 -15.32 -11.57 9.37
CA MET A 127 -15.61 -13.01 9.54
C MET A 127 -15.05 -13.58 10.84
N GLU A 128 -14.02 -12.96 11.42
CA GLU A 128 -13.52 -13.28 12.75
C GLU A 128 -14.51 -12.88 13.86
N GLY A 129 -15.21 -11.75 13.68
CA GLY A 129 -16.11 -11.17 14.67
C GLY A 129 -17.56 -11.65 14.63
N ILE A 130 -18.03 -12.23 13.53
CA ILE A 130 -19.44 -12.65 13.35
C ILE A 130 -19.53 -14.18 13.46
N GLU A 131 -20.34 -14.69 14.40
CA GLU A 131 -20.42 -16.12 14.69
C GLU A 131 -20.96 -16.94 13.53
N GLU A 132 -21.95 -16.38 12.83
CA GLU A 132 -22.62 -16.97 11.68
C GLU A 132 -21.69 -17.15 10.47
N LEU A 133 -20.58 -16.42 10.42
CA LEU A 133 -19.60 -16.48 9.33
C LEU A 133 -18.43 -17.43 9.63
N LYS A 134 -18.37 -18.02 10.83
CA LYS A 134 -17.26 -18.92 11.22
C LYS A 134 -17.18 -20.17 10.33
N ASP A 135 -18.30 -20.68 9.85
CA ASP A 135 -18.36 -21.86 8.98
C ASP A 135 -17.83 -21.59 7.55
N LEU A 136 -17.95 -20.35 7.08
CA LEU A 136 -17.43 -19.93 5.76
C LEU A 136 -15.89 -19.82 5.75
N ARG A 137 -15.27 -19.73 6.94
CA ARG A 137 -13.84 -19.49 7.11
C ARG A 137 -12.97 -20.56 6.43
N GLY A 138 -13.38 -21.82 6.53
CA GLY A 138 -12.55 -22.95 6.10
C GLY A 138 -12.26 -22.95 4.59
N THR A 139 -13.30 -22.85 3.77
CA THR A 139 -13.17 -23.04 2.31
C THR A 139 -13.16 -21.72 1.54
N TRP A 140 -13.90 -20.71 2.02
CA TRP A 140 -14.24 -19.53 1.22
C TRP A 140 -13.59 -18.24 1.69
N GLU A 141 -12.95 -18.20 2.87
CA GLU A 141 -12.40 -16.95 3.41
C GLU A 141 -11.45 -16.25 2.44
N ASN A 142 -10.46 -16.98 1.91
CA ASN A 142 -9.50 -16.40 0.97
C ASN A 142 -10.17 -15.90 -0.30
N ALA A 143 -11.17 -16.64 -0.80
CA ALA A 143 -11.89 -16.25 -2.00
C ALA A 143 -12.70 -14.97 -1.75
N VAL A 144 -13.42 -14.88 -0.63
CA VAL A 144 -14.20 -13.69 -0.30
C VAL A 144 -13.29 -12.49 -0.08
N CYS A 145 -12.21 -12.62 0.68
CA CYS A 145 -11.26 -11.53 0.93
C CYS A 145 -10.64 -11.03 -0.39
N LEU A 146 -10.23 -11.95 -1.27
CA LEU A 146 -9.65 -11.59 -2.56
C LEU A 146 -10.67 -10.88 -3.46
N VAL A 147 -11.86 -11.45 -3.62
CA VAL A 147 -12.89 -10.92 -4.52
C VAL A 147 -13.40 -9.57 -4.01
N SER A 148 -13.72 -9.45 -2.72
CA SER A 148 -14.19 -8.18 -2.16
C SER A 148 -13.13 -7.09 -2.26
N GLY A 149 -11.88 -7.43 -1.95
CA GLY A 149 -10.74 -6.51 -2.07
C GLY A 149 -10.54 -6.02 -3.50
N VAL A 150 -10.39 -6.95 -4.44
CA VAL A 150 -10.18 -6.61 -5.86
C VAL A 150 -11.35 -5.81 -6.41
N VAL A 151 -12.59 -6.21 -6.15
CA VAL A 151 -13.78 -5.47 -6.61
C VAL A 151 -13.80 -4.05 -6.04
N ALA A 152 -13.51 -3.86 -4.76
CA ALA A 152 -13.47 -2.52 -4.16
C ALA A 152 -12.40 -1.62 -4.80
N GLY A 153 -11.18 -2.15 -5.03
CA GLY A 153 -10.12 -1.41 -5.71
C GLY A 153 -10.47 -1.07 -7.16
N LEU A 154 -11.05 -2.02 -7.90
CA LEU A 154 -11.48 -1.81 -9.29
C LEU A 154 -12.65 -0.84 -9.39
N LEU A 155 -13.62 -0.87 -8.48
CA LEU A 155 -14.73 0.09 -8.47
C LEU A 155 -14.23 1.52 -8.20
N LEU A 156 -13.23 1.70 -7.35
CA LEU A 156 -12.63 3.01 -7.12
C LEU A 156 -11.91 3.54 -8.37
N GLY A 157 -11.16 2.69 -9.06
CA GLY A 157 -10.36 3.10 -10.22
C GLY A 157 -11.13 3.13 -11.55
N LEU A 158 -12.10 2.25 -11.74
CA LEU A 158 -12.77 2.00 -13.03
C LEU A 158 -14.29 2.08 -12.95
N GLY A 159 -14.87 2.36 -11.78
CA GLY A 159 -16.32 2.35 -11.57
C GLY A 159 -17.09 3.41 -12.35
N GLY A 160 -16.40 4.47 -12.83
CA GLY A 160 -17.02 5.61 -13.49
C GLY A 160 -17.87 6.48 -12.55
N VAL A 161 -17.92 7.78 -12.83
CA VAL A 161 -18.95 8.70 -12.33
C VAL A 161 -19.69 9.24 -13.54
#